data_AF-A0A0Q7Z3U7-F1
#
_entry.id   AF-A0A0Q7Z3U7-F1
#
_cell.length_a   1.000
_cell.length_b   1.000
_cell.length_c   1.000
_cell.angle_alpha   90.00
_cell.angle_beta   90.00
_cell.angle_gamma   90.00
#
_symmetry.space_group_name_H-M   'P 1'
#
loop_
_entity.id
_entity.type
_entity.pdbx_description
1 polymer ?
#
loop_
_entity_poly.entity_id
_entity_poly.type
_entity_poly.pdbx_seq_one_letter_code
_entity_poly.pdbx_strand_id
1 'polypeptide(L)'
;MDVRRAVGLTLTALLVVGVLASALLAWQARGEETSPTDGRAAGRDAAVQAATDGLKAFHTIDYRDLDGLIDTWSDVTAGQLHAMVGKGEKAVLRDLKRSRTVSTTEIGRIALSSYDADAGEARAVALVTIQTKKKGTEKTTRVTEFLCFVERGSDGWKLSAMQRLGGQS
;
A
#
# COMPACT_ATOMS: atom_id res chain seq x y z
N MET A 1 14.59 33.81 1.43
CA MET A 1 14.55 32.40 1.85
C MET A 1 13.08 32.01 2.02
N ASP A 2 12.55 31.32 1.02
CA ASP A 2 11.13 31.19 0.74
C ASP A 2 10.37 30.27 1.70
N VAL A 3 9.49 30.86 2.50
CA VAL A 3 8.44 30.18 3.28
C VAL A 3 7.50 29.35 2.38
N ARG A 4 7.47 29.63 1.07
CA ARG A 4 6.67 28.93 0.05
C ARG A 4 7.20 27.52 -0.26
N ARG A 5 8.43 27.17 0.14
CA ARG A 5 9.01 25.83 -0.06
C ARG A 5 8.78 24.88 1.11
N ALA A 6 8.34 25.38 2.28
CA ALA A 6 8.16 24.57 3.48
C ALA A 6 6.76 23.90 3.59
N VAL A 7 5.75 24.42 2.89
CA VAL A 7 4.37 23.92 2.99
C VAL A 7 4.06 22.82 1.94
N GLY A 8 4.91 22.66 0.93
CA GLY A 8 4.77 21.65 -0.11
C GLY A 8 5.31 20.26 0.23
N LEU A 9 5.88 20.07 1.43
CA LEU A 9 6.62 18.85 1.80
C LEU A 9 5.87 17.92 2.78
N THR A 10 4.71 18.33 3.29
CA THR A 10 4.01 17.62 4.39
C THR A 10 3.01 16.54 3.94
N LEU A 11 3.20 15.97 2.74
CA LEU A 11 2.50 14.74 2.32
C LEU A 11 3.38 13.83 1.44
N THR A 12 4.70 13.99 1.53
CA THR A 12 5.71 13.05 0.98
C THR A 12 6.51 12.42 2.11
N ALA A 13 5.90 12.28 3.30
CA ALA A 13 6.54 11.76 4.50
C ALA A 13 5.60 10.79 5.23
N LEU A 14 5.19 9.73 4.53
CA LEU A 14 4.65 8.47 5.05
C LEU A 14 4.73 7.56 3.82
N LEU A 15 5.58 6.55 3.67
CA LEU A 15 6.18 5.61 4.59
C LEU A 15 7.61 5.30 4.12
N VAL A 16 8.61 5.66 4.91
CA VAL A 16 9.85 4.88 4.98
C VAL A 16 9.79 4.22 6.35
N VAL A 17 9.21 3.03 6.41
CA VAL A 17 9.43 2.16 7.57
C VAL A 17 10.47 1.15 7.13
N GLY A 18 11.61 1.24 7.78
CA GLY A 18 12.75 0.36 7.55
C GLY A 18 12.34 -1.09 7.75
N VAL A 19 12.84 -1.92 6.84
CA VAL A 19 13.10 -3.33 7.07
C VAL A 19 13.63 -3.49 8.49
N LEU A 20 12.91 -4.26 9.32
CA LEU A 20 13.39 -5.06 10.46
C LEU A 20 12.18 -5.40 11.38
N ALA A 21 11.39 -6.42 11.02
CA ALA A 21 10.70 -7.30 11.97
C ALA A 21 9.81 -8.33 11.25
N SER A 22 10.40 -9.36 10.65
CA SER A 22 9.67 -10.61 10.39
C SER A 22 10.63 -11.80 10.45
N ALA A 23 11.25 -11.99 11.62
CA ALA A 23 11.93 -13.25 11.95
C ALA A 23 11.28 -13.98 13.13
N LEU A 24 10.14 -13.51 13.65
CA LEU A 24 9.58 -14.01 14.91
C LEU A 24 8.11 -14.45 14.87
N LEU A 25 7.47 -14.58 13.70
CA LEU A 25 6.11 -15.13 13.60
C LEU A 25 5.97 -16.32 12.63
N ALA A 26 7.08 -16.96 12.29
CA ALA A 26 7.07 -18.23 11.56
C ALA A 26 6.72 -19.39 12.51
N TRP A 27 5.51 -19.41 13.04
CA TRP A 27 4.89 -20.63 13.57
C TRP A 27 3.38 -20.37 13.64
N GLN A 28 2.59 -21.32 13.14
CA GLN A 28 1.11 -21.33 13.08
C GLN A 28 0.48 -20.94 11.74
N ALA A 29 0.79 -21.67 10.67
CA ALA A 29 -0.21 -22.03 9.65
C ALA A 29 0.26 -23.28 8.87
N ARG A 30 -0.10 -24.47 9.36
CA ARG A 30 -0.21 -25.65 8.50
C ARG A 30 -1.65 -25.76 8.05
N GLY A 31 -1.89 -25.70 6.75
CA GLY A 31 -3.21 -25.82 6.15
C GLY A 31 -3.13 -26.24 4.69
N GLU A 32 -3.32 -27.55 4.50
CA GLU A 32 -3.92 -28.24 3.36
C GLU A 32 -3.27 -28.15 1.97
N GLU A 33 -2.79 -29.31 1.53
CA GLU A 33 -2.26 -29.57 0.20
C GLU A 33 -3.37 -29.59 -0.84
N THR A 34 -3.51 -28.50 -1.59
CA THR A 34 -4.15 -28.51 -2.91
C THR A 34 -3.04 -28.62 -3.97
N SER A 35 -3.21 -29.50 -4.96
CA SER A 35 -2.31 -29.81 -6.09
C SER A 35 -1.19 -28.78 -6.34
N PRO A 36 0.10 -29.20 -6.38
CA PRO A 36 1.25 -28.31 -6.17
C PRO A 36 1.43 -27.21 -7.24
N THR A 37 0.85 -27.36 -8.42
CA THR A 37 0.93 -26.36 -9.51
C THR A 37 -0.22 -25.36 -9.48
N ASP A 38 -1.46 -25.83 -9.30
CA ASP A 38 -2.66 -25.00 -9.45
C ASP A 38 -2.85 -24.10 -8.23
N GLY A 39 -2.64 -24.62 -7.01
CA GLY A 39 -2.68 -23.84 -5.78
C GLY A 39 -1.56 -22.80 -5.70
N ARG A 40 -0.40 -23.11 -6.31
CA ARG A 40 0.75 -22.18 -6.36
C ARG A 40 0.50 -21.02 -7.32
N ALA A 41 -0.07 -21.30 -8.50
CA ALA A 41 -0.43 -20.25 -9.46
C ALA A 41 -1.53 -19.33 -8.87
N ALA A 42 -2.60 -19.92 -8.33
CA ALA A 42 -3.67 -19.16 -7.68
C ALA A 42 -3.17 -18.31 -6.51
N GLY A 43 -2.27 -18.84 -5.69
CA GLY A 43 -1.68 -18.09 -4.57
C GLY A 43 -0.79 -16.92 -5.03
N ARG A 44 -0.06 -17.07 -6.13
CA ARG A 44 0.71 -15.97 -6.75
C ARG A 44 -0.20 -14.88 -7.28
N ASP A 45 -1.26 -15.25 -7.99
CA ASP A 45 -2.22 -14.30 -8.53
C ASP A 45 -2.95 -13.55 -7.41
N ALA A 46 -3.33 -14.26 -6.33
CA ALA A 46 -3.90 -13.64 -5.14
C ALA A 46 -2.94 -12.66 -4.45
N ALA A 47 -1.64 -12.99 -4.37
CA ALA A 47 -0.65 -12.07 -3.82
C ALA A 47 -0.46 -10.82 -4.69
N VAL A 48 -0.47 -10.95 -6.02
CA VAL A 48 -0.43 -9.82 -6.96
C VAL A 48 -1.68 -8.96 -6.82
N GLN A 49 -2.85 -9.59 -6.71
CA GLN A 49 -4.11 -8.91 -6.53
C GLN A 49 -4.13 -8.11 -5.22
N ALA A 50 -3.69 -8.71 -4.11
CA ALA A 50 -3.59 -8.03 -2.82
C ALA A 50 -2.66 -6.81 -2.85
N ALA A 51 -1.50 -6.91 -3.51
CA ALA A 51 -0.62 -5.76 -3.71
C ALA A 51 -1.28 -4.66 -4.56
N THR A 52 -2.02 -5.06 -5.61
CA THR A 52 -2.76 -4.14 -6.49
C THR A 52 -3.85 -3.40 -5.73
N ASP A 53 -4.65 -4.12 -4.94
CA ASP A 53 -5.75 -3.56 -4.17
C ASP A 53 -5.26 -2.63 -3.06
N GLY A 54 -4.19 -3.03 -2.36
CA GLY A 54 -3.52 -2.17 -1.38
C GLY A 54 -3.00 -0.88 -2.02
N LEU A 55 -2.27 -0.96 -3.14
CA LEU A 55 -1.78 0.24 -3.83
C LEU A 55 -2.92 1.15 -4.28
N LYS A 56 -4.02 0.58 -4.81
CA LYS A 56 -5.21 1.33 -5.22
C LYS A 56 -5.86 2.04 -4.04
N ALA A 57 -6.08 1.33 -2.95
CA ALA A 57 -6.73 1.86 -1.75
C ALA A 57 -5.95 3.03 -1.15
N PHE A 58 -4.64 2.92 -1.03
CA PHE A 58 -3.82 3.99 -0.43
C PHE A 58 -3.61 5.21 -1.33
N HIS A 59 -3.73 5.07 -2.66
CA HIS A 59 -3.45 6.15 -3.60
C HIS A 59 -4.72 6.74 -4.26
N THR A 60 -5.89 6.21 -3.94
CA THR A 60 -7.19 6.75 -4.33
C THR A 60 -7.87 7.39 -3.13
N ILE A 61 -8.05 8.71 -3.18
CA ILE A 61 -8.58 9.48 -2.06
C ILE A 61 -9.53 10.54 -2.60
N ASP A 62 -10.67 10.75 -1.95
CA ASP A 62 -11.53 11.90 -2.16
C ASP A 62 -11.89 12.54 -0.83
N TYR A 63 -11.44 13.78 -0.58
CA TYR A 63 -11.79 14.48 0.66
C TYR A 63 -13.30 14.70 0.89
N ARG A 64 -14.11 14.54 -0.17
CA ARG A 64 -15.58 14.63 -0.12
C ARG A 64 -16.22 13.35 0.41
N ASP A 65 -15.50 12.23 0.34
CA ASP A 65 -15.93 10.92 0.75
C ASP A 65 -14.79 10.22 1.52
N LEU A 66 -14.73 10.54 2.81
CA LEU A 66 -13.74 9.97 3.73
C LEU A 66 -14.36 8.91 4.65
N ASP A 67 -15.67 8.69 4.53
CA ASP A 67 -16.39 7.74 5.35
C ASP A 67 -15.99 6.32 4.90
N GLY A 68 -15.59 5.47 5.85
CA GLY A 68 -15.09 4.13 5.53
C GLY A 68 -13.71 4.06 4.87
N LEU A 69 -13.00 5.19 4.68
CA LEU A 69 -11.64 5.18 4.11
C LEU A 69 -10.67 4.36 4.97
N ILE A 70 -10.77 4.50 6.29
CA ILE A 70 -9.93 3.78 7.26
C ILE A 70 -10.29 2.29 7.29
N ASP A 71 -11.57 1.95 7.17
CA ASP A 71 -12.02 0.56 7.09
C ASP A 71 -11.49 -0.09 5.82
N THR A 72 -11.63 0.59 4.68
CA THR A 72 -11.07 0.14 3.40
C THR A 72 -9.57 -0.11 3.48
N TRP A 73 -8.82 0.78 4.13
CA TRP A 73 -7.37 0.59 4.32
C TRP A 73 -7.07 -0.56 5.28
N SER A 74 -7.88 -0.73 6.32
CA SER A 74 -7.72 -1.81 7.30
C SER A 74 -7.98 -3.18 6.67
N ASP A 75 -8.97 -3.27 5.78
CA ASP A 75 -9.36 -4.52 5.10
C ASP A 75 -8.28 -5.05 4.16
N VAL A 76 -7.55 -4.15 3.48
CA VAL A 76 -6.51 -4.52 2.50
C VAL A 76 -5.11 -4.61 3.11
N THR A 77 -4.97 -4.40 4.42
CA THR A 77 -3.66 -4.38 5.09
C THR A 77 -3.49 -5.45 6.15
N ALA A 78 -2.23 -5.85 6.33
CA ALA A 78 -1.79 -6.74 7.41
C ALA A 78 -0.60 -6.13 8.15
N GLY A 79 -0.18 -6.83 9.21
CA GLY A 79 1.07 -6.57 9.93
C GLY A 79 1.23 -5.12 10.39
N GLN A 80 2.41 -4.56 10.14
CA GLN A 80 2.75 -3.22 10.60
C GLN A 80 1.97 -2.12 9.89
N LEU A 81 1.68 -2.27 8.59
CA LEU A 81 0.90 -1.28 7.85
C LEU A 81 -0.52 -1.16 8.39
N HIS A 82 -1.17 -2.28 8.73
CA HIS A 82 -2.48 -2.29 9.39
C HIS A 82 -2.43 -1.56 10.75
N ALA A 83 -1.42 -1.85 11.57
CA ALA A 83 -1.25 -1.16 12.85
C ALA A 83 -1.03 0.36 12.69
N MET A 84 -0.38 0.79 11.61
CA MET A 84 -0.18 2.21 11.31
C MET A 84 -1.47 2.92 10.87
N VAL A 85 -2.33 2.25 10.10
CA VAL A 85 -3.65 2.77 9.71
C VAL A 85 -4.46 3.12 10.96
N GLY A 86 -4.58 2.19 11.92
CA GLY A 86 -5.33 2.44 13.15
C GLY A 86 -4.74 3.53 14.04
N LYS A 87 -3.40 3.59 14.18
CA LYS A 87 -2.74 4.63 15.02
C LYS A 87 -2.86 6.04 14.45
N GLY A 88 -2.92 6.18 13.12
CA GLY A 88 -2.86 7.45 12.41
C GLY A 88 -4.20 8.03 11.96
N GLU A 89 -5.29 7.28 12.09
CA GLU A 89 -6.58 7.54 11.43
C GLU A 89 -7.05 9.01 11.54
N LYS A 90 -7.12 9.55 12.76
CA LYS A 90 -7.71 10.88 13.01
C LYS A 90 -6.85 11.99 12.43
N ALA A 91 -5.53 11.83 12.49
CA ALA A 91 -4.61 12.81 11.94
C ALA A 91 -4.70 12.82 10.41
N VAL A 92 -4.70 11.64 9.79
CA VAL A 92 -4.79 11.50 8.34
C VAL A 92 -6.11 12.07 7.80
N LEU A 93 -7.26 11.70 8.38
CA LEU A 93 -8.56 12.20 7.92
C LEU A 93 -8.67 13.73 8.03
N ARG A 94 -8.18 14.32 9.13
CA ARG A 94 -8.12 15.79 9.28
C ARG A 94 -7.25 16.44 8.21
N ASP A 95 -6.10 15.87 7.90
CA ASP A 95 -5.17 16.42 6.92
C ASP A 95 -5.74 16.33 5.50
N LEU A 96 -6.36 15.21 5.13
CA LEU A 96 -7.04 15.05 3.84
C LEU A 96 -8.19 16.04 3.66
N LYS A 97 -9.02 16.23 4.70
CA LYS A 97 -10.12 17.21 4.69
C LYS A 97 -9.62 18.64 4.61
N ARG A 98 -8.60 19.00 5.39
CA ARG A 98 -8.00 20.36 5.40
C ARG A 98 -7.39 20.70 4.04
N SER A 99 -6.63 19.77 3.46
CA SER A 99 -5.95 19.95 2.17
C SER A 99 -6.88 19.83 0.96
N ARG A 100 -8.11 19.33 1.16
CA ARG A 100 -9.05 18.95 0.10
C ARG A 100 -8.38 18.07 -0.96
N THR A 101 -7.70 17.02 -0.49
CA THR A 101 -6.96 16.12 -1.37
C THR A 101 -7.93 15.26 -2.17
N VAL A 102 -7.75 15.27 -3.49
CA VAL A 102 -8.29 14.26 -4.39
C VAL A 102 -7.10 13.58 -5.06
N SER A 103 -7.03 12.26 -4.98
CA SER A 103 -6.00 11.45 -5.63
C SER A 103 -6.64 10.31 -6.39
N THR A 104 -6.12 10.02 -7.56
CA THR A 104 -6.46 8.83 -8.33
C THR A 104 -5.19 8.09 -8.71
N THR A 105 -5.31 6.79 -8.94
CA THR A 105 -4.18 5.97 -9.29
C THR A 105 -4.49 5.02 -10.43
N GLU A 106 -3.48 4.75 -11.23
CA GLU A 106 -3.47 3.74 -12.26
C GLU A 106 -2.28 2.82 -12.01
N ILE A 107 -2.56 1.52 -11.86
CA ILE A 107 -1.52 0.51 -11.71
C ILE A 107 -1.15 0.06 -13.12
N GLY A 108 0.09 0.32 -13.54
CA GLY A 108 0.60 -0.07 -14.85
C GLY A 108 1.00 -1.55 -14.85
N ARG A 109 2.30 -1.82 -14.69
CA ARG A 109 2.80 -3.20 -14.55
C ARG A 109 3.00 -3.53 -13.09
N ILE A 110 2.60 -4.73 -12.69
CA ILE A 110 2.93 -5.34 -11.40
C ILE A 110 3.39 -6.77 -11.62
N ALA A 111 4.45 -7.18 -10.92
CA ALA A 111 4.96 -8.54 -10.98
C ALA A 111 5.57 -8.97 -9.64
N LEU A 112 5.47 -10.26 -9.31
CA LEU A 112 6.14 -10.80 -8.13
C LEU A 112 7.66 -10.84 -8.34
N SER A 113 8.40 -10.31 -7.37
CA SER A 113 9.86 -10.44 -7.25
C SER A 113 10.26 -11.60 -6.35
N SER A 114 9.41 -11.99 -5.39
CA SER A 114 9.56 -13.21 -4.59
C SER A 114 8.20 -13.77 -4.16
N TYR A 115 8.14 -15.07 -3.91
CA TYR A 115 6.93 -15.75 -3.44
C TYR A 115 7.31 -17.00 -2.63
N ASP A 116 6.96 -16.98 -1.35
CA ASP A 116 7.12 -18.07 -0.41
C ASP A 116 5.73 -18.48 0.10
N ALA A 117 5.21 -19.59 -0.45
CA ALA A 117 3.90 -20.09 -0.11
C ALA A 117 3.85 -20.69 1.30
N ASP A 118 4.98 -21.19 1.80
CA ASP A 118 5.04 -21.88 3.09
C ASP A 118 5.15 -20.86 4.22
N ALA A 119 5.92 -19.79 4.02
CA ALA A 119 5.97 -18.65 4.93
C ALA A 119 4.73 -17.75 4.83
N GLY A 120 3.96 -17.84 3.74
CA GLY A 120 2.85 -16.93 3.48
C GLY A 120 3.33 -15.50 3.17
N GLU A 121 4.48 -15.37 2.51
CA GLU A 121 5.09 -14.08 2.19
C GLU A 121 5.29 -13.92 0.69
N ALA A 122 5.04 -12.72 0.17
CA ALA A 122 5.31 -12.39 -1.22
C ALA A 122 5.83 -10.96 -1.34
N ARG A 123 6.59 -10.69 -2.41
CA ARG A 123 7.02 -9.34 -2.77
C ARG A 123 6.65 -9.08 -4.22
N ALA A 124 6.19 -7.86 -4.49
CA ALA A 124 5.86 -7.41 -5.83
C ALA A 124 6.53 -6.08 -6.13
N VAL A 125 6.88 -5.86 -7.40
CA VAL A 125 7.28 -4.55 -7.91
C VAL A 125 6.18 -4.03 -8.81
N ALA A 126 5.73 -2.80 -8.58
CA ALA A 126 4.65 -2.17 -9.32
C ALA A 126 5.06 -0.79 -9.85
N LEU A 127 4.72 -0.49 -11.10
CA LEU A 127 4.77 0.86 -11.67
C LEU A 127 3.40 1.51 -11.51
N VAL A 128 3.34 2.63 -10.81
CA VAL A 128 2.09 3.28 -10.41
C VAL A 128 2.09 4.72 -10.87
N THR A 129 1.04 5.12 -11.58
CA THR A 129 0.75 6.52 -11.89
C THR A 129 -0.20 7.06 -10.83
N ILE A 130 0.16 8.20 -10.23
CA ILE A 130 -0.63 8.86 -9.18
C ILE A 130 -0.91 10.28 -9.67
N GLN A 131 -2.18 10.64 -9.70
CA GLN A 131 -2.62 11.99 -10.00
C GLN A 131 -3.21 12.60 -8.74
N THR A 132 -2.69 13.75 -8.31
CA THR A 132 -3.15 14.40 -7.08
C THR A 132 -3.54 15.85 -7.34
N LYS A 133 -4.64 16.28 -6.74
CA LYS A 133 -5.09 17.67 -6.67
C LYS A 133 -5.36 18.04 -5.22
N LYS A 134 -4.85 19.20 -4.79
CA LYS A 134 -5.12 19.79 -3.48
C LYS A 134 -5.68 21.19 -3.65
N LYS A 135 -6.29 21.73 -2.59
CA LYS A 135 -6.81 23.10 -2.59
C LYS A 135 -5.69 24.09 -2.90
N GLY A 136 -5.88 24.91 -3.93
CA GLY A 136 -4.96 26.00 -4.28
C GLY A 136 -3.64 25.56 -4.92
N THR A 137 -3.49 24.29 -5.32
CA THR A 137 -2.34 23.81 -6.09
C THR A 137 -2.78 23.41 -7.48
N GLU A 138 -1.86 23.35 -8.44
CA GLU A 138 -2.13 22.66 -9.71
C GLU A 138 -2.29 21.15 -9.52
N LYS A 139 -2.93 20.49 -10.50
CA LYS A 139 -2.98 19.03 -10.54
C LYS A 139 -1.58 18.53 -10.88
N THR A 140 -1.08 17.55 -10.13
CA THR A 140 0.21 16.91 -10.38
C THR A 140 0.00 15.46 -10.80
N THR A 141 0.88 14.97 -11.66
CA THR A 141 0.95 13.55 -12.06
C THR A 141 2.36 13.05 -11.77
N ARG A 142 2.47 11.89 -11.14
CA ARG A 142 3.74 11.25 -10.84
C ARG A 142 3.68 9.78 -11.23
N VAL A 143 4.72 9.30 -11.91
CA VAL A 143 4.95 7.87 -12.12
C VAL A 143 5.98 7.41 -11.11
N THR A 144 5.72 6.29 -10.42
CA THR A 144 6.53 5.84 -9.29
C THR A 144 6.56 4.32 -9.24
N GLU A 145 7.74 3.76 -8.97
CA GLU A 145 7.89 2.33 -8.72
C GLU A 145 7.73 2.04 -7.22
N PHE A 146 7.04 0.96 -6.89
CA PHE A 146 6.85 0.48 -5.52
C PHE A 146 7.32 -0.95 -5.36
N LEU A 147 8.09 -1.22 -4.31
CA LEU A 147 8.26 -2.55 -3.74
C LEU A 147 7.16 -2.78 -2.71
N CYS A 148 6.32 -3.76 -2.95
CA CYS A 148 5.22 -4.16 -2.07
C CYS A 148 5.58 -5.46 -1.35
N PHE A 149 5.23 -5.54 -0.08
CA PHE A 149 5.31 -6.74 0.74
C PHE A 149 3.88 -7.18 1.06
N VAL A 150 3.62 -8.47 0.88
CA VAL A 150 2.28 -9.06 1.02
C VAL A 150 2.40 -10.26 1.94
N GLU A 151 1.46 -10.37 2.87
CA GLU A 151 1.40 -11.46 3.85
C GLU A 151 0.06 -12.16 3.75
N ARG A 152 0.06 -13.49 3.90
CA ARG A 152 -1.16 -14.31 3.93
C ARG A 152 -1.60 -14.51 5.37
N GLY A 153 -2.74 -13.92 5.73
CA GLY A 153 -3.45 -14.19 6.98
C GLY A 153 -4.60 -15.18 6.80
N SER A 154 -5.43 -15.31 7.84
CA SER A 154 -6.67 -16.12 7.80
C SER A 154 -7.63 -15.67 6.70
N ASP A 155 -7.65 -14.38 6.41
CA ASP A 155 -8.58 -13.76 5.45
C ASP A 155 -7.97 -13.65 4.04
N GLY A 156 -6.82 -14.29 3.82
CA GLY A 156 -6.09 -14.25 2.55
C GLY A 156 -4.91 -13.28 2.54
N TRP A 157 -4.43 -12.98 1.33
CA TRP A 157 -3.27 -12.12 1.11
C TRP A 157 -3.64 -10.64 1.29
N LYS A 158 -2.82 -9.89 2.02
CA LYS A 158 -3.00 -8.45 2.27
C LYS A 158 -1.67 -7.72 2.22
N LEU A 159 -1.70 -6.43 1.90
CA LEU A 159 -0.49 -5.59 1.83
C LEU A 159 0.04 -5.34 3.25
N SER A 160 1.26 -5.78 3.55
CA SER A 160 1.88 -5.61 4.88
C SER A 160 2.86 -4.44 4.94
N ALA A 161 3.44 -4.07 3.79
CA ALA A 161 4.25 -2.86 3.63
C ALA A 161 4.37 -2.46 2.16
N MET A 162 4.74 -1.20 1.92
CA MET A 162 5.12 -0.71 0.61
C MET A 162 6.23 0.33 0.73
N GLN A 163 7.17 0.29 -0.20
CA GLN A 163 8.30 1.19 -0.29
C GLN A 163 8.39 1.77 -1.69
N ARG A 164 8.51 3.08 -1.79
CA ARG A 164 8.83 3.74 -3.05
C ARG A 164 10.26 3.41 -3.48
N LEU A 165 10.40 2.75 -4.61
CA LEU A 165 11.64 2.67 -5.37
C LEU A 165 11.75 4.01 -6.15
N GLY A 166 12.95 4.54 -6.37
CA GLY A 166 13.14 5.89 -6.92
C GLY A 166 12.24 6.21 -8.14
N GLY A 167 11.90 7.49 -8.36
CA GLY A 167 11.05 7.89 -9.49
C GLY A 167 11.39 9.30 -9.94
N GLN A 168 11.54 9.47 -11.26
CA GLN A 168 11.78 10.76 -11.92
C GLN A 168 10.67 11.73 -11.51
N SER A 169 11.06 12.90 -11.00
CA SER A 169 10.17 14.02 -10.65
C SER A 169 9.90 14.90 -11.85
#